data_AF-A0A4Q3WAX8-F1
#
_entry.id   AF-A0A4Q3WAX8-F1
#
_cell.length_a   1.000
_cell.length_b   1.000
_cell.length_c   1.000
_cell.angle_alpha   90.00
_cell.angle_beta   90.00
_cell.angle_gamma   90.00
#
_symmetry.space_group_name_H-M   'P 1'
#
loop_
_entity.id
_entity.type
_entity.pdbx_description
1 polymer ?
#
loop_
_entity_poly.entity_id
_entity_poly.type
_entity_poly.pdbx_seq_one_letter_code
_entity_poly.pdbx_strand_id
1 'polypeptide(L)'
;MRTIAGLLVLFTLGCSQQKPSAAHGESAYEFVPANISPKREQISDAALSLTKDRVDYDPAYFSIAYPGGDVPKDKGVCTDVVIRTFRKIGIDLQKLVHEDMKRRWSEYPR
;
A
#
# COMPACT_ATOMS: atom_id res chain seq x y z
N MET A 1 -14.73 50.72 45.32
CA MET A 1 -15.98 50.35 44.62
C MET A 1 -15.87 50.80 43.17
N ARG A 2 -16.38 50.01 42.21
CA ARG A 2 -16.44 50.21 40.74
C ARG A 2 -15.25 49.62 39.96
N THR A 3 -15.28 48.31 39.72
CA THR A 3 -15.72 47.64 38.47
C THR A 3 -14.65 47.67 37.38
N ILE A 4 -13.73 46.71 37.42
CA ILE A 4 -12.87 46.35 36.28
C ILE A 4 -13.57 45.22 35.52
N ALA A 5 -13.65 45.46 34.22
CA ALA A 5 -14.32 44.72 33.19
C ALA A 5 -13.97 43.23 33.17
N GLY A 6 -14.99 42.42 32.88
CA GLY A 6 -14.85 41.00 32.60
C GLY A 6 -13.88 40.77 31.45
N LEU A 7 -12.83 40.00 31.73
CA LEU A 7 -11.93 39.46 30.73
C LEU A 7 -12.38 38.02 30.44
N LEU A 8 -13.31 37.92 29.50
CA LEU A 8 -13.67 36.70 28.80
C LEU A 8 -12.50 36.31 27.89
N VAL A 9 -11.60 35.43 28.35
CA VAL A 9 -10.68 34.71 27.44
C VAL A 9 -11.18 33.28 27.31
N LEU A 10 -11.84 33.03 26.18
CA LEU A 10 -12.08 31.69 25.66
C LEU A 10 -10.74 31.00 25.49
N PHE A 11 -10.44 30.02 26.34
CA PHE A 11 -9.37 29.06 26.09
C PHE A 11 -9.90 27.93 25.20
N THR A 12 -10.23 28.26 23.95
CA THR A 12 -10.27 27.24 22.89
C THR A 12 -8.84 26.99 22.47
N LEU A 13 -8.29 25.82 22.78
CA LEU A 13 -7.29 25.07 22.01
C LEU A 13 -6.69 23.99 22.92
N GLY A 14 -7.27 22.81 22.85
CA GLY A 14 -6.76 21.62 23.49
C GLY A 14 -7.19 20.38 22.73
N CYS A 15 -7.06 20.39 21.41
CA CYS A 15 -7.07 19.13 20.67
C CYS A 15 -5.77 18.42 21.05
N SER A 16 -5.87 17.49 22.00
CA SER A 16 -4.77 16.58 22.34
C SER A 16 -4.42 15.80 21.08
N GLN A 17 -3.34 16.20 20.41
CA GLN A 17 -2.72 15.31 19.43
C GLN A 17 -2.06 14.18 20.22
N GLN A 18 -2.78 13.07 20.36
CA GLN A 18 -2.20 11.79 20.72
C GLN A 18 -1.08 11.51 19.71
N LYS A 19 0.18 11.58 20.15
CA LYS A 19 1.29 11.01 19.36
C LYS A 19 0.95 9.54 19.09
N PRO A 20 1.01 9.05 17.84
CA PRO A 20 0.86 7.63 17.61
C PRO A 20 1.97 6.92 18.39
N SER A 21 1.56 6.07 19.33
CA SER A 21 2.45 5.21 20.09
C SER A 21 3.09 4.23 19.12
N ALA A 22 4.41 4.33 18.95
CA ALA A 22 5.22 3.30 18.33
C ALA A 22 5.15 2.05 19.21
N ALA A 23 4.12 1.22 18.99
CA ALA A 23 3.97 -0.09 19.57
C ALA A 23 3.33 -1.02 18.53
N HIS A 24 4.05 -1.24 17.44
CA HIS A 24 3.85 -2.38 16.56
C HIS A 24 5.20 -3.06 16.42
N GLY A 25 5.28 -4.31 16.88
CA GLY A 25 6.51 -5.07 16.98
C GLY A 25 7.31 -5.11 15.68
N GLU A 26 8.59 -4.79 15.81
CA GLU A 26 9.62 -5.14 14.85
C GLU A 26 9.70 -6.67 14.78
N SER A 27 9.08 -7.30 13.76
CA SER A 27 9.33 -8.73 13.48
C SER A 27 8.91 -9.19 12.08
N ALA A 28 7.99 -8.51 11.39
CA ALA A 28 7.46 -9.02 10.10
C ALA A 28 7.94 -8.25 8.84
N TYR A 29 8.83 -7.26 8.96
CA TYR A 29 9.19 -6.35 7.85
C TYR A 29 10.66 -6.47 7.35
N GLU A 30 11.34 -7.59 7.62
CA GLU A 30 12.75 -7.81 7.23
C GLU A 30 12.94 -8.05 5.72
N PHE A 31 11.88 -8.44 4.98
CA PHE A 31 12.03 -8.91 3.60
C PHE A 31 11.86 -7.83 2.52
N VAL A 32 11.22 -6.71 2.82
CA VAL A 32 11.21 -5.57 1.90
C VAL A 32 12.53 -4.84 2.10
N PRO A 33 13.46 -4.87 1.14
CA PRO A 33 14.75 -4.22 1.32
C PRO A 33 14.51 -2.73 1.59
N ALA A 34 15.26 -2.15 2.51
CA ALA A 34 15.05 -0.78 3.02
C ALA A 34 15.03 0.31 1.93
N ASN A 35 15.47 -0.03 0.70
CA ASN A 35 15.47 0.83 -0.47
C ASN A 35 14.17 0.77 -1.31
N ILE A 36 13.23 -0.12 -1.03
CA ILE A 36 11.91 -0.17 -1.70
C ILE A 36 10.90 0.61 -0.86
N SER A 37 10.88 1.93 -1.08
CA SER A 37 9.88 2.84 -0.52
C SER A 37 9.33 3.72 -1.65
N PRO A 38 8.39 3.19 -2.47
CA PRO A 38 7.80 3.97 -3.54
C PRO A 38 6.99 5.13 -2.98
N LYS A 39 7.13 6.30 -3.60
CA LYS A 39 6.33 7.48 -3.22
C LYS A 39 4.87 7.21 -3.55
N ARG A 40 3.94 7.70 -2.71
CA ARG A 40 2.50 7.49 -2.88
C ARG A 40 2.00 7.99 -4.24
N GLU A 41 2.58 9.08 -4.71
CA GLU A 41 2.28 9.69 -6.01
C GLU A 41 2.66 8.74 -7.16
N GLN A 42 3.82 8.08 -7.08
CA GLN A 42 4.26 7.11 -8.10
C GLN A 42 3.29 5.92 -8.22
N ILE A 43 2.81 5.41 -7.08
CA ILE A 43 1.83 4.32 -7.05
C ILE A 43 0.50 4.79 -7.66
N SER A 44 0.02 5.96 -7.22
CA SER A 44 -1.24 6.54 -7.68
C SER A 44 -1.23 6.81 -9.18
N ASP A 45 -0.17 7.44 -9.68
CA ASP A 45 0.01 7.76 -11.09
C ASP A 45 0.12 6.49 -11.96
N ALA A 46 0.85 5.48 -11.48
CA ALA A 46 0.97 4.20 -12.16
C ALA A 46 -0.40 3.50 -12.26
N ALA A 47 -1.17 3.46 -11.17
CA ALA A 47 -2.50 2.87 -11.14
C ALA A 47 -3.48 3.64 -12.05
N LEU A 48 -3.48 4.97 -11.98
CA LEU A 48 -4.29 5.81 -12.88
C LEU A 48 -3.92 5.59 -14.35
N SER A 49 -2.64 5.37 -14.67
CA SER A 49 -2.23 5.09 -16.05
C SER A 49 -2.84 3.80 -16.61
N LEU A 50 -3.07 2.78 -15.76
CA LEU A 50 -3.67 1.50 -16.16
C LEU A 50 -5.16 1.63 -16.49
N THR A 51 -5.86 2.64 -15.97
CA THR A 51 -7.29 2.89 -16.30
C THR A 51 -7.51 3.28 -17.76
N LYS A 52 -6.43 3.60 -18.48
CA LYS A 52 -6.45 3.92 -19.91
C LYS A 52 -6.27 2.68 -20.78
N ASP A 53 -5.86 1.56 -20.19
CA ASP A 53 -5.72 0.29 -20.91
C ASP A 53 -7.10 -0.37 -21.05
N ARG A 54 -7.36 -0.95 -22.22
CA ARG A 54 -8.56 -1.78 -22.42
C ARG A 54 -8.28 -3.17 -21.90
N VAL A 55 -8.97 -3.54 -20.82
CA VAL A 55 -8.87 -4.85 -20.17
C VAL A 55 -10.27 -5.42 -20.01
N ASP A 56 -10.46 -6.67 -20.42
CA ASP A 56 -11.66 -7.43 -20.13
C ASP A 56 -11.51 -8.13 -18.78
N TYR A 57 -12.54 -8.07 -17.95
CA TYR A 57 -12.57 -8.83 -16.71
C TYR A 57 -12.60 -10.33 -17.02
N ASP A 58 -11.56 -11.04 -16.60
CA ASP A 58 -11.42 -12.49 -16.80
C ASP A 58 -10.88 -13.16 -15.53
N PRO A 59 -11.70 -13.96 -14.82
CA PRO A 59 -11.30 -14.63 -13.60
C PRO A 59 -10.60 -15.97 -13.85
N ALA A 60 -10.33 -16.34 -15.10
CA ALA A 60 -9.65 -17.59 -15.42
C ALA A 60 -8.21 -17.62 -14.86
N TYR A 61 -7.75 -18.81 -14.49
CA TYR A 61 -6.37 -19.01 -14.08
C TYR A 61 -5.45 -19.13 -15.30
N PHE A 62 -4.35 -18.39 -15.28
CA PHE A 62 -3.32 -18.43 -16.32
C PHE A 62 -2.02 -19.00 -15.76
N SER A 63 -1.37 -19.88 -16.53
CA SER A 63 0.03 -20.20 -16.29
C SER A 63 0.91 -19.06 -16.79
N ILE A 64 1.76 -18.54 -15.92
CA ILE A 64 2.65 -17.42 -16.19
C ILE A 64 4.10 -17.81 -15.88
N ALA A 65 5.05 -17.14 -16.53
CA ALA A 65 6.45 -17.30 -16.19
C ALA A 65 6.74 -16.79 -14.77
N TYR A 66 7.76 -17.33 -14.11
CA TYR A 66 8.22 -16.82 -12.82
C TYR A 66 9.75 -16.67 -12.83
N PRO A 67 10.32 -15.53 -12.37
CA PRO A 67 9.63 -14.30 -11.94
C PRO A 67 9.18 -13.42 -13.13
N GLY A 68 8.40 -12.37 -12.86
CA GLY A 68 8.06 -11.36 -13.87
C GLY A 68 7.04 -11.76 -14.93
N GLY A 69 6.41 -12.93 -14.86
CA GLY A 69 5.28 -13.27 -15.72
C GLY A 69 4.02 -12.47 -15.36
N ASP A 70 3.13 -12.32 -16.34
CA ASP A 70 1.88 -11.60 -16.20
C ASP A 70 0.77 -12.36 -16.94
N VAL A 71 -0.47 -12.13 -16.52
CA VAL A 71 -1.64 -12.60 -17.27
C VAL A 71 -1.73 -11.85 -18.60
N PRO A 72 -2.48 -12.35 -19.61
CA PRO A 72 -2.63 -11.65 -20.89
C PRO A 72 -2.97 -10.18 -20.72
N LYS A 73 -2.36 -9.30 -21.51
CA LYS A 73 -2.40 -7.85 -21.30
C LYS A 73 -3.82 -7.28 -21.34
N ASP A 74 -4.68 -7.85 -22.17
CA ASP A 74 -6.08 -7.48 -22.37
C ASP A 74 -7.03 -8.17 -21.37
N LYS A 75 -6.50 -8.94 -20.41
CA LYS A 75 -7.25 -9.65 -19.37
C LYS A 75 -6.79 -9.25 -17.97
N GLY A 76 -7.66 -9.46 -17.00
CA GLY A 76 -7.31 -9.40 -15.59
C GLY A 76 -8.46 -9.02 -14.66
N VAL A 77 -8.17 -9.12 -13.36
CA VAL A 77 -9.04 -8.74 -12.25
C VAL A 77 -8.38 -7.64 -11.41
N CYS A 78 -9.04 -7.25 -10.31
CA CYS A 78 -8.55 -6.19 -9.42
C CYS A 78 -7.10 -6.43 -8.92
N THR A 79 -6.74 -7.67 -8.63
CA THR A 79 -5.38 -8.04 -8.19
C THR A 79 -4.32 -7.75 -9.27
N ASP A 80 -4.64 -7.96 -10.55
CA ASP A 80 -3.71 -7.72 -11.65
C ASP A 80 -3.40 -6.22 -11.80
N VAL A 81 -4.37 -5.34 -11.48
CA VAL A 81 -4.13 -3.89 -11.41
C VAL A 81 -3.06 -3.57 -10.37
N VAL A 82 -3.14 -4.18 -9.18
CA VAL A 82 -2.15 -3.97 -8.12
C VAL A 82 -0.76 -4.45 -8.56
N ILE A 83 -0.68 -5.68 -9.08
CA ILE A 83 0.59 -6.25 -9.55
C ILE A 83 1.21 -5.40 -10.68
N ARG A 84 0.43 -5.00 -11.69
CA ARG A 84 0.89 -4.16 -12.81
C ARG A 84 1.28 -2.75 -12.36
N THR A 85 0.60 -2.20 -11.36
CA THR A 85 0.95 -0.89 -10.76
C THR A 85 2.36 -0.91 -10.20
N PHE A 86 2.69 -1.92 -9.37
CA PHE A 86 4.04 -2.04 -8.81
C PHE A 86 5.10 -2.32 -9.88
N ARG A 87 4.77 -3.10 -10.92
CA ARG A 87 5.70 -3.35 -12.04
C ARG A 87 6.02 -2.10 -12.85
N LYS A 88 5.05 -1.21 -13.06
CA LYS A 88 5.27 0.10 -13.72
C LYS A 88 6.30 0.96 -12.99
N ILE A 89 6.48 0.77 -11.70
CA ILE A 89 7.48 1.46 -10.87
C ILE A 89 8.70 0.59 -10.53
N GLY A 90 8.88 -0.53 -11.25
CA GLY A 90 10.07 -1.38 -11.15
C GLY A 90 10.05 -2.40 -10.02
N ILE A 91 8.90 -2.65 -9.38
CA ILE A 91 8.76 -3.57 -8.25
C ILE A 91 7.93 -4.79 -8.68
N ASP A 92 8.51 -5.99 -8.57
CA ASP A 92 7.76 -7.24 -8.80
C ASP A 92 7.13 -7.73 -7.48
N LEU A 93 5.98 -7.13 -7.12
CA LEU A 93 5.27 -7.46 -5.87
C LEU A 93 4.91 -8.94 -5.77
N GLN A 94 4.55 -9.58 -6.89
CA GLN A 94 4.21 -11.00 -6.93
C GLN A 94 5.39 -11.87 -6.48
N LYS A 95 6.60 -11.58 -6.99
CA LYS A 95 7.82 -12.28 -6.55
C LYS A 95 8.08 -12.06 -5.07
N LEU A 96 7.92 -10.83 -4.57
CA LEU A 96 8.18 -10.52 -3.17
C LEU A 96 7.25 -11.31 -2.25
N VAL A 97 5.94 -11.28 -2.50
CA VAL A 97 4.95 -12.04 -1.71
C VAL A 97 5.22 -13.54 -1.79
N HIS A 98 5.50 -14.08 -2.98
CA HIS A 98 5.76 -15.52 -3.16
C HIS A 98 6.97 -16.02 -2.37
N GLU A 99 8.09 -15.30 -2.47
CA GLU A 99 9.32 -15.66 -1.74
C GLU A 99 9.17 -15.49 -0.23
N ASP A 100 8.35 -14.54 0.19
CA ASP A 100 8.01 -14.32 1.59
C ASP A 100 7.16 -15.46 2.17
N MET A 101 6.05 -15.79 1.49
CA MET A 101 5.16 -16.89 1.85
C MET A 101 5.90 -18.23 1.87
N LYS A 102 6.80 -18.48 0.92
CA LYS A 102 7.64 -19.68 0.92
C LYS A 102 8.49 -19.83 2.17
N ARG A 103 8.98 -18.72 2.73
CA ARG A 103 9.86 -18.71 3.92
C ARG A 103 9.07 -18.72 5.22
N ARG A 104 7.92 -18.05 5.26
CA ARG A 104 7.12 -17.85 6.49
C ARG A 104 5.70 -18.40 6.36
N TRP A 105 5.55 -19.55 5.69
CA TRP A 105 4.25 -20.15 5.36
C TRP A 105 3.30 -20.28 6.56
N SER A 106 3.83 -20.62 7.74
CA SER A 106 3.05 -20.78 8.97
C SER A 106 2.44 -19.50 9.53
N GLU A 107 2.92 -18.32 9.10
CA GLU A 107 2.43 -17.01 9.57
C GLU A 107 1.26 -16.48 8.74
N TYR A 108 1.03 -17.02 7.55
CA TYR A 108 -0.06 -16.61 6.66
C TYR A 108 -1.39 -17.31 7.02
N PRO A 109 -2.54 -16.62 6.90
CA PRO A 109 -3.85 -17.22 7.08
C PRO A 109 -4.09 -18.43 6.16
N ARG A 110 -4.86 -19.41 6.63
CA ARG A 110 -5.22 -20.64 5.89
C ARG A 110 -6.65 -20.57 5.37
#